data_AF-A0A2S8XV31-F1
#
_entry.id   AF-A0A2S8XV31-F1
#
_cell.length_a   1.000
_cell.length_b   1.000
_cell.length_c   1.000
_cell.angle_alpha   90.00
_cell.angle_beta   90.00
_cell.angle_gamma   90.00
#
_symmetry.space_group_name_H-M   'P 1'
#
loop_
_entity.id
_entity.type
_entity.pdbx_description
1 polymer ?
#
loop_
_entity_poly.entity_id
_entity_poly.type
_entity_poly.pdbx_seq_one_letter_code
_entity_poly.pdbx_strand_id
1 'polypeptide(L)'
;METFKSTLHALFFFACLLQTASSVAGTPNEINNSAGSIIFTYDNNQSNCRADDRQQMFEVSYYAGGPGIRPCEPNKISYLRLEGVRSAATIKLWSYLRSGEPSGCHFDDTHNFTLFFRTLKNTTTTRDIRLDALFDVAEGTVIQPGIRLIKKDITEKDRVNKKLSCVEIIYE
;
A
#
# COMPACT_ATOMS: atom_id res chain seq x y z
N MET A 1 -41.16 76.53 -42.60
CA MET A 1 -39.80 76.09 -42.94
C MET A 1 -39.26 75.35 -41.74
N GLU A 2 -39.59 74.06 -41.64
CA GLU A 2 -39.07 73.16 -40.61
C GLU A 2 -38.90 71.78 -41.25
N THR A 3 -37.67 71.29 -41.18
CA THR A 3 -37.17 70.03 -41.74
C THR A 3 -37.40 68.90 -40.74
N PHE A 4 -38.19 67.89 -41.12
CA PHE A 4 -38.40 66.70 -40.30
C PHE A 4 -37.36 65.61 -40.60
N LYS A 5 -36.62 65.26 -39.54
CA LYS A 5 -35.65 64.16 -39.38
C LYS A 5 -36.28 62.79 -39.68
N SER A 6 -35.61 61.97 -40.49
CA SER A 6 -34.66 60.90 -40.11
C SER A 6 -35.33 59.56 -39.77
N THR A 7 -35.20 58.66 -40.74
CA THR A 7 -35.08 57.20 -40.68
C THR A 7 -34.40 56.66 -39.42
N LEU A 8 -34.83 55.50 -38.91
CA LEU A 8 -34.07 54.24 -38.96
C LEU A 8 -34.91 53.05 -38.48
N HIS A 9 -34.93 51.97 -39.28
CA HIS A 9 -35.60 50.71 -38.99
C HIS A 9 -34.81 49.89 -37.96
N ALA A 10 -35.51 49.33 -36.96
CA ALA A 10 -34.96 48.39 -36.00
C ALA A 10 -34.89 46.97 -36.62
N LEU A 11 -33.68 46.48 -36.88
CA LEU A 11 -33.39 45.08 -37.23
C LEU A 11 -33.19 44.28 -35.95
N PHE A 12 -34.17 43.41 -35.63
CA PHE A 12 -34.07 42.44 -34.54
C PHE A 12 -33.23 41.24 -35.01
N PHE A 13 -31.98 41.17 -34.55
CA PHE A 13 -31.10 40.01 -34.76
C PHE A 13 -31.49 38.91 -33.76
N PHE A 14 -32.07 37.82 -34.26
CA PHE A 14 -32.38 36.62 -33.48
C PHE A 14 -31.11 35.74 -33.42
N ALA A 15 -30.33 35.88 -32.35
CA ALA A 15 -29.15 35.05 -32.12
C ALA A 15 -29.58 33.66 -31.61
N CYS A 16 -29.56 32.67 -32.50
CA CYS A 16 -29.74 31.26 -32.17
C CYS A 16 -28.48 30.74 -31.47
N LEU A 17 -28.50 30.69 -30.14
CA LEU A 17 -27.44 30.09 -29.33
C LEU A 17 -27.50 28.56 -29.46
N LEU A 18 -26.67 28.01 -30.35
CA LEU A 18 -26.33 26.59 -30.41
C LEU A 18 -25.63 26.19 -29.10
N GLN A 19 -26.39 25.61 -28.17
CA GLN A 19 -25.82 24.92 -27.01
C GLN A 19 -25.15 23.63 -27.50
N THR A 20 -23.83 23.63 -27.59
CA THR A 20 -23.05 22.40 -27.69
C THR A 20 -23.18 21.67 -26.35
N ALA A 21 -24.04 20.65 -26.32
CA ALA A 21 -24.04 19.70 -25.22
C ALA A 21 -22.64 19.09 -25.15
N SER A 22 -21.87 19.49 -24.14
CA SER A 22 -20.61 18.86 -23.80
C SER A 22 -20.95 17.47 -23.31
N SER A 23 -20.95 16.49 -24.23
CA SER A 23 -20.96 15.09 -23.87
C SER A 23 -19.71 14.84 -23.05
N VAL A 24 -19.89 14.79 -21.72
CA VAL A 24 -18.93 14.18 -20.80
C VAL A 24 -18.81 12.75 -21.28
N ALA A 25 -17.79 12.50 -22.09
CA ALA A 25 -17.27 11.17 -22.29
C ALA A 25 -16.86 10.72 -20.88
N GLY A 26 -17.71 9.91 -20.25
CA GLY A 26 -17.32 9.14 -19.09
C GLY A 26 -16.05 8.42 -19.50
N THR A 27 -14.93 8.78 -18.87
CA THR A 27 -13.71 8.01 -18.98
C THR A 27 -14.10 6.57 -18.71
N PRO A 28 -13.76 5.61 -19.59
CA PRO A 28 -13.99 4.21 -19.29
C PRO A 28 -13.43 3.99 -17.90
N ASN A 29 -14.24 3.42 -17.02
CA ASN A 29 -13.78 2.91 -15.73
C ASN A 29 -12.56 2.06 -16.07
N GLU A 30 -11.37 2.62 -15.90
CA GLU A 30 -10.19 1.82 -15.67
C GLU A 30 -10.61 1.00 -14.46
N ILE A 31 -10.92 -0.28 -14.70
CA ILE A 31 -10.73 -1.28 -13.69
C ILE A 31 -9.24 -1.16 -13.39
N ASN A 32 -8.94 -0.29 -12.45
CA ASN A 32 -7.62 -0.13 -11.91
C ASN A 32 -7.40 -1.47 -11.25
N ASN A 33 -6.80 -2.39 -12.00
CA ASN A 33 -6.10 -3.55 -11.48
C ASN A 33 -4.88 -3.00 -10.73
N SER A 34 -5.09 -2.08 -9.77
CA SER A 34 -4.06 -1.70 -8.83
C SER A 34 -3.83 -2.97 -8.05
N ALA A 35 -2.80 -3.72 -8.44
CA ALA A 35 -2.30 -4.82 -7.65
C ALA A 35 -2.21 -4.30 -6.21
N GLY A 36 -2.78 -5.05 -5.26
CA GLY A 36 -2.69 -4.67 -3.86
C GLY A 36 -1.24 -4.45 -3.45
N SER A 37 -1.00 -3.89 -2.28
CA SER A 37 0.35 -3.60 -1.86
C SER A 37 0.52 -3.71 -0.36
N ILE A 38 1.71 -4.17 0.01
CA ILE A 38 2.22 -4.15 1.37
C ILE A 38 3.18 -2.97 1.48
N ILE A 39 2.93 -2.10 2.45
CA ILE A 39 3.70 -0.89 2.67
C ILE A 39 4.42 -1.02 4.00
N PHE A 40 5.72 -0.78 3.98
CA PHE A 40 6.56 -0.70 5.16
C PHE A 40 6.94 0.75 5.38
N THR A 41 6.63 1.27 6.57
CA THR A 41 6.89 2.68 6.90
C THR A 41 7.96 2.77 7.97
N TYR A 42 8.84 3.76 7.83
CA TYR A 42 9.84 4.08 8.84
C TYR A 42 9.24 4.92 9.98
N ASP A 43 9.98 5.11 11.07
CA ASP A 43 9.59 6.08 12.11
C ASP A 43 9.35 7.48 11.50
N ASN A 44 8.37 8.20 12.08
CA ASN A 44 7.96 9.56 11.69
C ASN A 44 7.26 9.70 10.33
N ASN A 45 6.78 8.62 9.70
CA ASN A 45 5.99 8.64 8.45
C ASN A 45 6.70 9.30 7.23
N GLN A 46 8.01 9.53 7.29
CA GLN A 46 8.72 10.32 6.27
C GLN A 46 9.14 9.51 5.03
N SER A 47 9.15 8.18 5.10
CA SER A 47 9.54 7.33 3.99
C SER A 47 8.88 5.96 4.11
N ASN A 48 8.52 5.41 2.95
CA ASN A 48 7.98 4.08 2.84
C ASN A 48 8.66 3.32 1.70
N CYS A 49 8.57 2.01 1.78
CA CYS A 49 8.84 1.13 0.66
C CYS A 49 7.66 0.18 0.49
N ARG A 50 7.50 -0.33 -0.73
CA ARG A 50 6.32 -1.06 -1.17
C ARG A 50 6.70 -2.40 -1.76
N ALA A 51 5.90 -3.41 -1.48
CA ALA A 51 5.90 -4.69 -2.17
C ALA A 51 4.51 -4.97 -2.74
N ASP A 52 4.46 -5.52 -3.94
CA ASP A 52 3.20 -5.86 -4.61
C ASP A 52 2.52 -7.08 -3.97
N ASP A 53 1.19 -7.12 -4.01
CA ASP A 53 0.33 -8.23 -3.59
C ASP A 53 0.40 -9.39 -4.60
N ARG A 54 1.56 -10.03 -4.69
CA ARG A 54 1.82 -11.21 -5.50
C ARG A 54 2.57 -12.26 -4.69
N GLN A 55 2.48 -13.52 -5.10
CA GLN A 55 3.20 -14.59 -4.42
C GLN A 55 4.69 -14.40 -4.64
N GLN A 56 5.45 -14.17 -3.57
CA GLN A 56 6.88 -13.90 -3.64
C GLN A 56 7.53 -13.99 -2.27
N MET A 57 8.84 -14.24 -2.27
CA MET A 57 9.71 -14.11 -1.12
C MET A 57 10.86 -13.19 -1.48
N PHE A 58 11.19 -12.23 -0.63
CA PHE A 58 12.26 -11.29 -0.89
C PHE A 58 12.91 -10.76 0.36
N GLU A 59 14.18 -10.41 0.21
CA GLU A 59 14.91 -9.68 1.22
C GLU A 59 14.65 -8.18 1.07
N VAL A 60 14.29 -7.54 2.18
CA VAL A 60 13.87 -6.15 2.27
C VAL A 60 14.95 -5.19 1.79
N SER A 61 16.22 -5.51 2.07
CA SER A 61 17.42 -4.78 1.66
C SER A 61 17.75 -4.90 0.16
N TYR A 62 17.26 -5.93 -0.55
CA TYR A 62 17.54 -6.19 -1.97
C TYR A 62 16.35 -5.99 -2.87
N TYR A 63 15.13 -5.91 -2.33
CA TYR A 63 13.94 -5.90 -3.17
C TYR A 63 13.87 -4.63 -4.03
N ALA A 64 14.39 -4.79 -5.24
CA ALA A 64 14.18 -3.97 -6.41
C ALA A 64 12.88 -4.44 -7.05
N GLY A 65 11.74 -3.94 -6.55
CA GLY A 65 10.41 -4.29 -7.04
C GLY A 65 10.08 -3.84 -8.48
N GLY A 66 11.09 -3.47 -9.28
CA GLY A 66 10.94 -2.86 -10.60
C GLY A 66 11.70 -1.53 -10.70
N PRO A 67 11.82 -0.96 -11.92
CA PRO A 67 12.50 0.31 -12.13
C PRO A 67 11.83 1.42 -11.29
N GLY A 68 12.62 2.08 -10.44
CA GLY A 68 12.17 3.22 -9.61
C GLY A 68 11.76 2.89 -8.17
N ILE A 69 11.71 1.61 -7.77
CA ILE A 69 11.45 1.23 -6.38
C ILE A 69 12.77 1.18 -5.61
N ARG A 70 12.91 2.04 -4.61
CA ARG A 70 14.08 2.04 -3.72
C ARG A 70 14.01 0.82 -2.80
N PRO A 71 15.14 0.10 -2.59
CA PRO A 71 15.23 -0.90 -1.55
C PRO A 71 14.84 -0.30 -0.20
N CYS A 72 14.20 -1.11 0.62
CA CYS A 72 13.86 -0.70 1.98
C CYS A 72 15.13 -0.65 2.84
N GLU A 73 15.12 0.22 3.85
CA GLU A 73 16.11 0.20 4.91
C GLU A 73 15.59 -0.68 6.05
N PRO A 74 16.02 -1.96 6.16
CA PRO A 74 15.46 -2.92 7.12
C PRO A 74 15.58 -2.43 8.57
N ASN A 75 16.65 -1.69 8.87
CA ASN A 75 16.93 -1.11 10.18
C ASN A 75 16.10 0.14 10.53
N LYS A 76 15.16 0.55 9.67
CA LYS A 76 14.29 1.71 9.90
C LYS A 76 12.80 1.40 9.92
N ILE A 77 12.40 0.20 9.48
CA ILE A 77 10.99 -0.20 9.40
C ILE A 77 10.42 -0.41 10.79
N SER A 78 9.30 0.26 11.06
CA SER A 78 8.57 0.16 12.34
C SER A 78 7.09 -0.17 12.14
N TYR A 79 6.56 0.02 10.92
CA TYR A 79 5.14 -0.14 10.64
C TYR A 79 4.89 -0.97 9.38
N LEU A 80 3.75 -1.66 9.38
CA LEU A 80 3.18 -2.38 8.26
C LEU A 80 1.79 -1.82 7.92
N ARG A 81 1.50 -1.64 6.64
CA ARG A 81 0.14 -1.35 6.15
C ARG A 81 -0.18 -2.20 4.93
N LEU A 82 -1.43 -2.67 4.86
CA LEU A 82 -1.97 -3.33 3.67
C LEU A 82 -2.86 -2.36 2.91
N GLU A 83 -2.75 -2.33 1.59
CA GLU A 83 -3.63 -1.58 0.69
C GLU A 83 -4.16 -2.52 -0.39
N GLY A 84 -5.43 -2.90 -0.33
CA GLY A 84 -6.06 -3.71 -1.36
C GLY A 84 -5.50 -5.14 -1.49
N VAL A 85 -4.87 -5.68 -0.44
CA VAL A 85 -4.27 -7.03 -0.44
C VAL A 85 -5.36 -8.10 -0.53
N ARG A 86 -5.19 -9.10 -1.40
CA ARG A 86 -6.16 -10.18 -1.59
C ARG A 86 -6.41 -10.99 -0.31
N SER A 87 -7.59 -11.59 -0.21
CA SER A 87 -7.95 -12.49 0.90
C SER A 87 -7.13 -13.77 0.90
N ALA A 88 -7.06 -14.45 2.05
CA ALA A 88 -6.34 -15.70 2.24
C ALA A 88 -4.83 -15.61 1.93
N ALA A 89 -4.27 -14.39 1.93
CA ALA A 89 -2.84 -14.18 1.88
C ALA A 89 -2.26 -14.43 3.27
N THR A 90 -1.24 -15.29 3.34
CA THR A 90 -0.35 -15.38 4.50
C THR A 90 0.85 -14.49 4.22
N ILE A 91 1.02 -13.45 5.04
CA ILE A 91 2.16 -12.54 5.01
C ILE A 91 3.07 -12.90 6.18
N LYS A 92 4.28 -13.31 5.87
CA LYS A 92 5.29 -13.71 6.83
C LYS A 92 6.42 -12.70 6.83
N LEU A 93 6.79 -12.24 8.02
CA LEU A 93 7.85 -11.26 8.26
C LEU A 93 8.88 -11.86 9.21
N TRP A 94 10.16 -11.74 8.92
CA TRP A 94 11.21 -12.20 9.85
C TRP A 94 12.50 -11.42 9.74
N SER A 95 13.32 -11.54 10.78
CA SER A 95 14.65 -10.93 10.90
C SER A 95 15.74 -11.99 10.91
N TYR A 96 16.96 -11.65 10.51
CA TYR A 96 18.14 -12.44 10.87
C TYR A 96 18.62 -12.13 12.30
N LEU A 97 19.10 -13.16 13.01
CA LEU A 97 19.87 -13.01 14.25
C LEU A 97 21.32 -12.57 13.98
N ARG A 98 21.88 -12.91 12.81
CA ARG A 98 23.28 -12.66 12.50
C ARG A 98 23.55 -11.20 12.11
N SER A 99 24.60 -10.63 12.71
CA SER A 99 25.30 -9.45 12.22
C SER A 99 26.14 -9.85 11.01
N GLY A 100 25.53 -9.97 9.84
CA GLY A 100 26.22 -10.41 8.62
C GLY A 100 25.57 -9.82 7.38
N GLU A 101 26.29 -9.91 6.26
CA GLU A 101 25.75 -9.50 4.98
C GLU A 101 24.51 -10.33 4.63
N PRO A 102 23.53 -9.70 3.98
CA PRO A 102 22.39 -10.35 3.36
C PRO A 102 22.73 -11.64 2.62
N SER A 103 22.23 -12.77 3.13
CA SER A 103 22.44 -14.09 2.52
C SER A 103 21.23 -14.60 1.76
N GLY A 104 20.21 -13.77 1.54
CA GLY A 104 18.93 -14.21 0.99
C GLY A 104 18.04 -14.89 2.02
N CYS A 105 16.74 -14.93 1.75
CA CYS A 105 15.69 -15.30 2.70
C CYS A 105 15.63 -16.81 3.01
N HIS A 106 16.68 -17.33 3.65
CA HIS A 106 16.74 -18.70 4.13
C HIS A 106 16.01 -18.84 5.47
N PHE A 107 15.19 -19.88 5.57
CA PHE A 107 14.34 -20.12 6.74
C PHE A 107 15.03 -20.91 7.86
N ASP A 108 16.15 -21.56 7.54
CA ASP A 108 16.95 -22.31 8.52
C ASP A 108 17.86 -21.39 9.35
N ASP A 109 17.91 -20.10 9.01
CA ASP A 109 18.66 -19.11 9.76
C ASP A 109 18.00 -18.84 11.12
N THR A 110 18.81 -18.53 12.13
CA THR A 110 18.26 -18.11 13.42
C THR A 110 17.64 -16.71 13.29
N HIS A 111 16.46 -16.51 13.85
CA HIS A 111 15.69 -15.27 13.74
C HIS A 111 15.46 -14.63 15.11
N ASN A 112 15.49 -13.28 15.20
CA ASN A 112 15.05 -12.59 16.43
C ASN A 112 13.53 -12.56 16.56
N PHE A 113 12.85 -12.46 15.42
CA PHE A 113 11.41 -12.62 15.34
C PHE A 113 10.98 -13.25 14.02
N THR A 114 9.81 -13.89 14.08
CA THR A 114 8.99 -14.28 12.95
C THR A 114 7.54 -13.93 13.26
N LEU A 115 6.85 -13.26 12.34
CA LEU A 115 5.44 -12.88 12.45
C LEU A 115 4.69 -13.41 11.23
N PHE A 116 3.51 -13.97 11.47
CA PHE A 116 2.62 -14.45 10.42
C PHE A 116 1.27 -13.77 10.53
N PHE A 117 0.85 -13.12 9.45
CA PHE A 117 -0.46 -12.52 9.33
C PHE A 117 -1.27 -13.25 8.29
N ARG A 118 -2.57 -13.40 8.52
CA ARG A 118 -3.52 -13.87 7.50
C ARG A 118 -4.55 -12.82 7.20
N THR A 119 -4.75 -12.52 5.92
CA THR A 119 -5.87 -11.69 5.47
C THR A 119 -7.15 -12.52 5.47
N LEU A 120 -8.23 -11.92 5.99
CA LEU A 120 -9.51 -12.58 6.23
C LEU A 120 -10.62 -12.15 5.25
N LYS A 121 -10.41 -11.06 4.50
CA LYS A 121 -11.41 -10.48 3.61
C LYS A 121 -10.79 -10.08 2.28
N ASN A 122 -11.60 -10.10 1.22
CA ASN A 122 -11.21 -9.62 -0.10
C ASN A 122 -11.85 -8.25 -0.37
N THR A 123 -11.12 -7.14 -0.56
CA THR A 123 -9.69 -6.91 -0.32
C THR A 123 -9.43 -6.37 1.10
N THR A 124 -8.20 -6.50 1.60
CA THR A 124 -7.80 -6.05 2.94
C THR A 124 -6.98 -4.76 2.85
N THR A 125 -7.51 -3.70 3.47
CA THR A 125 -6.81 -2.43 3.71
C THR A 125 -6.78 -2.15 5.20
N THR A 126 -5.63 -1.75 5.72
CA THR A 126 -5.40 -1.48 7.15
C THR A 126 -4.92 -0.05 7.37
N ARG A 127 -4.97 0.41 8.62
CA ARG A 127 -4.10 1.50 9.09
C ARG A 127 -2.71 0.95 9.38
N ASP A 128 -1.76 1.84 9.65
CA ASP A 128 -0.41 1.45 10.04
C ASP A 128 -0.45 0.59 11.32
N ILE A 129 0.18 -0.58 11.25
CA ILE A 129 0.34 -1.56 12.34
C ILE A 129 1.77 -1.41 12.84
N ARG A 130 1.96 -1.04 14.10
CA ARG A 130 3.29 -1.02 14.71
C ARG A 130 3.77 -2.44 14.95
N LEU A 131 4.97 -2.77 14.49
CA LEU A 131 5.49 -4.13 14.62
C LEU A 131 5.84 -4.47 16.08
N ASP A 132 6.41 -3.53 16.84
CA ASP A 132 6.69 -3.70 18.29
C ASP A 132 5.46 -4.04 19.13
N ALA A 133 4.31 -3.46 18.81
CA ALA A 133 3.06 -3.66 19.54
C ALA A 133 2.57 -5.11 19.42
N LEU A 134 3.00 -5.84 18.41
CA LEU A 134 2.62 -7.25 18.20
C LEU A 134 3.26 -8.20 19.20
N PHE A 135 4.30 -7.75 19.92
CA PHE A 135 4.90 -8.53 21.01
C PHE A 135 3.86 -8.90 22.07
N ASP A 136 2.97 -7.97 22.44
CA ASP A 136 1.98 -8.18 23.50
C ASP A 136 0.66 -8.77 22.96
N VAL A 137 0.50 -8.89 21.63
CA VAL A 137 -0.73 -9.40 21.01
C VAL A 137 -0.75 -10.93 20.99
N ALA A 138 -1.82 -11.53 21.51
CA ALA A 138 -1.97 -12.99 21.47
C ALA A 138 -2.15 -13.52 20.03
N GLU A 139 -1.59 -14.69 19.75
CA GLU A 139 -1.84 -15.41 18.50
C GLU A 139 -3.35 -15.69 18.32
N GLY A 140 -3.81 -15.72 17.08
CA GLY A 140 -5.23 -15.84 16.72
C GLY A 140 -6.01 -14.51 16.79
N THR A 141 -5.43 -13.45 17.34
CA THR A 141 -6.10 -12.15 17.47
C THR A 141 -6.25 -11.44 16.13
N VAL A 142 -7.45 -10.91 15.88
CA VAL A 142 -7.70 -9.97 14.77
C VAL A 142 -7.13 -8.61 15.16
N ILE A 143 -5.97 -8.24 14.60
CA ILE A 143 -5.22 -7.04 15.00
C ILE A 143 -5.79 -5.77 14.38
N GLN A 144 -6.41 -5.89 13.21
CA GLN A 144 -7.18 -4.84 12.54
C GLN A 144 -8.26 -5.50 11.66
N PRO A 145 -9.30 -4.76 11.22
CA PRO A 145 -10.36 -5.31 10.39
C PRO A 145 -9.84 -5.99 9.11
N GLY A 146 -9.90 -7.32 9.07
CA GLY A 146 -9.48 -8.12 7.91
C GLY A 146 -8.08 -8.72 8.00
N ILE A 147 -7.34 -8.52 9.10
CA ILE A 147 -6.02 -9.14 9.31
C ILE A 147 -5.94 -9.78 10.70
N ARG A 148 -5.46 -11.02 10.75
CA ARG A 148 -5.22 -11.78 11.98
C ARG A 148 -3.74 -12.10 12.13
N LEU A 149 -3.21 -11.96 13.34
CA LEU A 149 -1.91 -12.52 13.69
C LEU A 149 -2.09 -14.01 13.95
N ILE A 150 -1.58 -14.88 13.08
CA ILE A 150 -1.81 -16.34 13.18
C ILE A 150 -0.71 -17.06 13.94
N LYS A 151 0.52 -16.52 13.93
CA LYS A 151 1.66 -17.06 14.65
C LYS A 151 2.68 -15.96 14.90
N LYS A 152 3.36 -16.01 16.04
CA LYS A 152 4.52 -15.18 16.36
C LYS A 152 5.58 -16.00 17.09
N ASP A 153 6.83 -15.73 16.76
CA ASP A 153 7.97 -16.17 17.52
C ASP A 153 8.85 -14.93 17.72
N ILE A 154 9.10 -14.52 18.96
CA ILE A 154 9.84 -13.29 19.26
C ILE A 154 10.72 -13.56 20.48
N THR A 155 12.03 -13.45 20.31
CA THR A 155 12.98 -13.65 21.40
C THR A 155 12.98 -12.45 22.37
N GLU A 156 12.90 -11.22 21.84
CA GLU A 156 12.95 -9.98 22.63
C GLU A 156 12.09 -8.87 22.00
N LYS A 157 11.38 -8.09 22.83
CA LYS A 157 10.43 -7.04 22.40
C LYS A 157 11.08 -5.98 21.51
N ASP A 158 12.25 -5.48 21.89
CA ASP A 158 12.95 -4.41 21.17
C ASP A 158 13.57 -4.88 19.84
N ARG A 159 13.53 -6.19 19.57
CA ARG A 159 14.11 -6.78 18.34
C ARG A 159 13.12 -6.94 17.20
N VAL A 160 11.83 -6.61 17.40
CA VAL A 160 10.81 -6.71 16.34
C VAL A 160 10.85 -5.51 15.41
N ASN A 161 10.97 -4.30 15.97
CA ASN A 161 11.11 -3.08 15.18
C ASN A 161 12.54 -2.95 14.64
N LYS A 162 12.69 -2.29 13.48
CA LYS A 162 13.99 -1.87 12.93
C LYS A 162 14.95 -3.04 12.69
N LYS A 163 14.41 -4.22 12.39
CA LYS A 163 15.17 -5.44 12.12
C LYS A 163 14.52 -6.33 11.06
N LEU A 164 13.54 -5.83 10.31
CA LEU A 164 12.84 -6.64 9.32
C LEU A 164 13.77 -6.98 8.16
N SER A 165 14.10 -8.26 7.99
CA SER A 165 15.01 -8.73 6.94
C SER A 165 14.27 -9.27 5.73
N CYS A 166 13.22 -10.05 5.94
CA CYS A 166 12.56 -10.81 4.89
C CYS A 166 11.05 -10.76 4.97
N VAL A 167 10.45 -10.88 3.79
CA VAL A 167 9.01 -10.92 3.59
C VAL A 167 8.69 -12.08 2.67
N GLU A 168 7.65 -12.82 2.99
CA GLU A 168 7.09 -13.86 2.14
C GLU A 168 5.57 -13.69 2.09
N ILE A 169 5.02 -13.71 0.88
CA ILE A 169 3.59 -13.60 0.59
C ILE A 169 3.18 -14.91 -0.07
N ILE A 170 2.28 -15.64 0.57
CA ILE A 170 1.75 -16.93 0.12
C ILE A 170 0.24 -16.79 -0.06
N TYR A 171 -0.30 -17.34 -1.15
CA TYR A 171 -1.74 -17.53 -1.31
C TYR A 171 -2.03 -19.03 -1.25
N GLU A 172 -3.08 -19.36 -0.51
CA GLU A 172 -3.65 -20.71 -0.42
C GLU A 172 -5.02 -20.74 -1.10
#